data_AF-V9HBM6-F1
#
_entry.id   AF-V9HBM6-F1
#
_cell.length_a   1.000
_cell.length_b   1.000
_cell.length_c   1.000
_cell.angle_alpha   90.00
_cell.angle_beta   90.00
_cell.angle_gamma   90.00
#
_symmetry.space_group_name_H-M   'P 1'
#
loop_
_entity.id
_entity.type
_entity.pdbx_description
1 polymer ?
#
loop_
_entity_poly.entity_id
_entity_poly.type
_entity_poly.pdbx_seq_one_letter_code
_entity_poly.pdbx_strand_id
1 'polypeptide(L)'
;MKLFKKYLFFVLLIVMILGGFFFYHKQSSNPELVYWEYMINQDPKPKHISEEEYFLGNQEGMCWRDNKVYSKDELLQKAKLQFLMYIEKKIDDYQYGRVLDASEKNYIDTDVICQKNPLNCQLYQSKLTLKKNELVEFLEKDDNVDKIIETARQFSVEQEYMENLNQTYIARYHNAQEFFPVDCCKIQKVEQFIDFTQSKDGKQFILLTDKLSKLMQQKIVKNLGLNHALFLVNSIRTHIDIQNTPVFRIRNIYDSSVYEIFILNNCGDIFPISIILNKNW
;
A
#
# COMPACT_ATOMS: atom_id res chain seq x y z
N MET A 1 -58.60 -21.35 6.38
CA MET A 1 -57.70 -20.68 7.36
C MET A 1 -56.32 -21.35 7.52
N LYS A 2 -56.18 -22.69 7.49
CA LYS A 2 -54.86 -23.37 7.61
C LYS A 2 -53.95 -23.23 6.37
N LEU A 3 -54.49 -23.20 5.15
CA LEU A 3 -53.70 -22.99 3.93
C LEU A 3 -53.06 -21.60 3.88
N PHE A 4 -53.83 -20.55 4.20
CA PHE A 4 -53.36 -19.16 4.17
C PHE A 4 -52.16 -18.91 5.10
N LYS A 5 -52.15 -19.51 6.30
CA LYS A 5 -51.02 -19.45 7.23
C LYS A 5 -49.77 -20.17 6.70
N LYS A 6 -49.92 -21.30 5.99
CA LYS A 6 -48.79 -22.01 5.35
C LYS A 6 -48.16 -21.20 4.22
N TYR A 7 -48.97 -20.56 3.36
CA TYR A 7 -48.48 -19.70 2.28
C TYR A 7 -47.83 -18.42 2.82
N LEU A 8 -48.39 -17.80 3.87
CA LEU A 8 -47.80 -16.62 4.50
C LEU A 8 -46.41 -16.90 5.09
N PHE A 9 -46.23 -18.06 5.74
CA PHE A 9 -44.92 -18.47 6.26
C PHE A 9 -43.90 -18.68 5.13
N PHE A 10 -44.29 -19.33 4.04
CA PHE A 10 -43.41 -19.53 2.89
C PHE A 10 -43.00 -18.22 2.21
N VAL A 11 -43.93 -17.26 2.08
CA VAL A 11 -43.63 -15.94 1.53
C VAL A 11 -42.66 -15.17 2.42
N LEU A 12 -42.83 -15.19 3.75
CA LEU A 12 -41.89 -14.56 4.68
C LEU A 12 -40.49 -15.18 4.61
N LEU A 13 -40.40 -16.50 4.44
CA LEU A 13 -39.13 -17.21 4.34
C LEU A 13 -38.41 -16.88 3.02
N ILE A 14 -39.16 -16.77 1.91
CA ILE A 14 -38.63 -16.31 0.62
C ILE A 14 -38.17 -14.85 0.70
N VAL A 15 -38.92 -13.97 1.36
CA VAL A 15 -38.54 -12.57 1.57
C VAL A 15 -37.28 -12.46 2.44
N MET A 16 -37.13 -13.29 3.47
CA MET A 16 -35.89 -13.34 4.27
C MET A 16 -34.70 -13.89 3.48
N ILE A 17 -34.89 -14.91 2.64
CA ILE A 17 -33.83 -15.45 1.79
C ILE A 17 -33.42 -14.44 0.71
N LEU A 18 -34.38 -13.85 -0.01
CA LEU A 18 -34.11 -12.84 -1.03
C LEU A 18 -33.55 -11.56 -0.43
N GLY A 19 -34.06 -11.15 0.74
CA GLY A 19 -33.51 -10.03 1.50
C GLY A 19 -32.08 -10.32 1.95
N GLY A 20 -31.81 -11.48 2.53
CA GLY A 20 -30.47 -11.91 2.92
C GLY A 20 -29.50 -12.00 1.74
N PHE A 21 -29.95 -12.53 0.60
CA PHE A 21 -29.16 -12.60 -0.62
C PHE A 21 -28.88 -11.21 -1.20
N PHE A 22 -29.87 -10.31 -1.22
CA PHE A 22 -29.71 -8.93 -1.67
C PHE A 22 -28.75 -8.14 -0.77
N PHE A 23 -28.86 -8.30 0.56
CA PHE A 23 -27.94 -7.70 1.51
C PHE A 23 -26.52 -8.27 1.39
N TYR A 24 -26.37 -9.58 1.27
CA TYR A 24 -25.07 -10.23 1.06
C TYR A 24 -24.40 -9.76 -0.23
N HIS A 25 -25.16 -9.69 -1.33
CA HIS A 25 -24.60 -9.27 -2.61
C HIS A 25 -24.29 -7.78 -2.62
N LYS A 26 -25.15 -6.93 -2.03
CA LYS A 26 -24.88 -5.51 -1.84
C LYS A 26 -23.65 -5.27 -0.95
N GLN A 27 -23.49 -6.05 0.11
CA GLN A 27 -22.34 -5.99 1.02
C GLN A 27 -21.04 -6.43 0.34
N SER A 28 -21.05 -7.56 -0.38
CA SER A 28 -19.92 -8.04 -1.19
C SER A 28 -19.56 -7.10 -2.35
N SER A 29 -20.53 -6.33 -2.85
CA SER A 29 -20.30 -5.31 -3.88
C SER A 29 -19.86 -3.95 -3.34
N ASN A 30 -19.90 -3.73 -2.00
CA ASN A 30 -19.39 -2.50 -1.39
C ASN A 30 -17.86 -2.65 -1.20
N PRO A 31 -17.03 -1.93 -1.97
CA PRO A 31 -15.57 -2.05 -1.90
C PRO A 31 -15.02 -1.68 -0.53
N GLU A 32 -15.73 -0.83 0.21
CA GLU A 32 -15.39 -0.44 1.58
C GLU A 32 -15.41 -1.67 2.50
N LEU A 33 -16.50 -2.45 2.45
CA LEU A 33 -16.67 -3.65 3.28
C LEU A 33 -15.65 -4.74 2.92
N VAL A 34 -15.38 -4.96 1.63
CA VAL A 34 -14.36 -5.94 1.18
C VAL A 34 -12.97 -5.54 1.68
N TYR A 35 -12.66 -4.25 1.65
CA TYR A 35 -11.38 -3.74 2.15
C TYR A 35 -11.29 -3.81 3.68
N TRP A 36 -12.36 -3.45 4.38
CA TRP A 36 -12.47 -3.61 5.83
C TRP A 36 -12.27 -5.07 6.24
N GLU A 37 -12.93 -6.01 5.56
CA GLU A 37 -12.77 -7.44 5.77
C GLU A 37 -11.32 -7.88 5.53
N TYR A 38 -10.68 -7.40 4.46
CA TYR A 38 -9.27 -7.68 4.22
C TYR A 38 -8.40 -7.22 5.39
N MET A 39 -8.59 -6.01 5.92
CA MET A 39 -7.80 -5.50 7.05
C MET A 39 -8.07 -6.27 8.35
N ILE A 40 -9.34 -6.58 8.66
CA ILE A 40 -9.70 -7.36 9.84
C ILE A 40 -9.07 -8.76 9.78
N ASN A 41 -9.01 -9.36 8.60
CA ASN A 41 -8.40 -10.67 8.41
C ASN A 41 -6.89 -10.68 8.62
N GLN A 42 -6.21 -9.53 8.58
CA GLN A 42 -4.76 -9.46 8.85
C GLN A 42 -4.42 -9.53 10.34
N ASP A 43 -5.28 -8.99 11.22
CA ASP A 43 -5.10 -9.01 12.67
C ASP A 43 -6.43 -9.34 13.40
N PRO A 44 -6.92 -10.59 13.28
CA PRO A 44 -8.24 -10.95 13.76
C PRO A 44 -8.28 -11.01 15.29
N LYS A 45 -9.43 -10.65 15.87
CA LYS A 45 -9.68 -10.81 17.31
C LYS A 45 -9.49 -12.28 17.74
N PRO A 46 -8.66 -12.58 18.76
CA PRO A 46 -8.56 -13.93 19.30
C PRO A 46 -9.88 -14.40 19.93
N LYS A 47 -10.22 -15.68 19.75
CA LYS A 47 -11.52 -16.24 20.19
C LYS A 47 -11.81 -16.10 21.69
N HIS A 48 -10.77 -16.06 22.53
CA HIS A 48 -10.89 -16.04 23.99
C HIS A 48 -10.85 -14.62 24.58
N ILE A 49 -10.67 -13.60 23.73
CA ILE A 49 -10.59 -12.20 24.15
C ILE A 49 -11.94 -11.53 23.97
N SER A 50 -12.38 -10.80 24.99
CA SER A 50 -13.62 -10.03 24.93
C SER A 50 -13.51 -8.91 23.89
N GLU A 51 -14.64 -8.41 23.39
CA GLU A 51 -14.59 -7.27 22.45
C GLU A 51 -14.00 -6.01 23.09
N GLU A 52 -14.31 -5.77 24.36
CA GLU A 52 -13.80 -4.62 25.10
C GLU A 52 -12.27 -4.69 25.25
N GLU A 53 -11.75 -5.86 25.66
CA GLU A 53 -10.32 -6.09 25.79
C GLU A 53 -9.60 -5.98 24.43
N TYR A 54 -10.21 -6.53 23.36
CA TYR A 54 -9.68 -6.40 22.01
C TYR A 54 -9.54 -4.93 21.57
N PHE A 55 -10.58 -4.13 21.81
CA PHE A 55 -10.58 -2.71 21.44
C PHE A 55 -9.61 -1.89 22.29
N LEU A 56 -9.51 -2.17 23.59
CA LEU A 56 -8.54 -1.52 24.47
C LEU A 56 -7.11 -1.83 24.02
N GLY A 57 -6.78 -3.11 23.78
CA GLY A 57 -5.45 -3.47 23.28
C GLY A 57 -5.15 -2.84 21.92
N ASN A 58 -6.13 -2.74 21.01
CA ASN A 58 -5.94 -2.03 19.74
C ASN A 58 -5.59 -0.55 19.92
N GLN A 59 -6.19 0.12 20.90
CA GLN A 59 -5.86 1.51 21.25
C GLN A 59 -4.48 1.63 21.90
N GLU A 60 -4.03 0.61 22.60
CA GLU A 60 -2.70 0.54 23.21
C GLU A 60 -1.60 0.11 22.23
N GLY A 61 -1.94 -0.18 20.96
CA GLY A 61 -0.98 -0.58 19.94
C GLY A 61 -0.67 -2.08 19.92
N MET A 62 -1.51 -2.90 20.55
CA MET A 62 -1.37 -4.35 20.54
C MET A 62 -1.57 -4.90 19.12
N CYS A 63 -0.63 -5.72 18.67
CA CYS A 63 -0.82 -6.63 17.56
C CYS A 63 -1.33 -7.96 18.11
N TRP A 64 -2.57 -8.33 17.81
CA TRP A 64 -3.19 -9.53 18.37
C TRP A 64 -2.70 -10.82 17.73
N ARG A 65 -2.35 -10.78 16.45
CA ARG A 65 -1.73 -11.85 15.67
C ARG A 65 -0.46 -12.36 16.34
N ASP A 66 0.35 -11.43 16.83
CA ASP A 66 1.66 -11.73 17.42
C ASP A 66 1.65 -11.65 18.95
N ASN A 67 0.51 -11.27 19.55
CA ASN A 67 0.34 -11.00 20.98
C ASN A 67 1.44 -10.08 21.55
N LYS A 68 1.73 -8.97 20.85
CA LYS A 68 2.85 -8.08 21.15
C LYS A 68 2.54 -6.62 20.82
N VAL A 69 3.01 -5.71 21.67
CA VAL A 69 3.11 -4.28 21.33
C VAL A 69 4.49 -4.03 20.74
N TYR A 70 4.54 -3.54 19.51
CA TYR A 70 5.79 -3.25 18.80
C TYR A 70 6.29 -1.84 19.11
N SER A 71 7.61 -1.71 19.21
CA SER A 71 8.28 -0.41 19.18
C SER A 71 8.13 0.25 17.80
N LYS A 72 8.33 1.57 17.75
CA LYS A 72 8.27 2.33 16.49
C LYS A 72 9.27 1.80 15.44
N ASP A 73 10.47 1.42 15.86
CA ASP A 73 11.50 0.93 14.93
C ASP A 73 11.14 -0.46 14.40
N GLU A 74 10.61 -1.36 15.25
CA GLU A 74 10.11 -2.66 14.80
C GLU A 74 8.95 -2.52 13.81
N LEU A 75 8.00 -1.63 14.08
CA LEU A 75 6.91 -1.32 13.15
C LEU A 75 7.44 -0.78 11.83
N LEU A 76 8.47 0.08 11.87
CA LEU A 76 9.07 0.65 10.66
C LEU A 76 9.71 -0.45 9.80
N GLN A 77 10.43 -1.39 10.41
CA GLN A 77 11.05 -2.50 9.68
C GLN A 77 9.99 -3.42 9.07
N LYS A 78 8.95 -3.77 9.83
CA LYS A 78 7.83 -4.58 9.32
C LYS A 78 7.10 -3.88 8.17
N ALA A 79 6.80 -2.60 8.31
CA ALA A 79 6.14 -1.81 7.28
C ALA A 79 6.99 -1.67 6.01
N LYS A 80 8.32 -1.50 6.14
CA LYS A 80 9.25 -1.52 5.01
C LYS A 80 9.24 -2.87 4.28
N LEU A 81 9.25 -3.98 5.01
CA LEU A 81 9.16 -5.32 4.41
C LEU A 81 7.84 -5.49 3.64
N GLN A 82 6.71 -5.14 4.25
CA GLN A 82 5.39 -5.17 3.61
C GLN A 82 5.32 -4.26 2.38
N PHE A 83 5.99 -3.10 2.43
CA PHE A 83 6.12 -2.21 1.28
C PHE A 83 6.89 -2.84 0.12
N LEU A 84 8.02 -3.51 0.40
CA LEU A 84 8.76 -4.20 -0.65
C LEU A 84 7.92 -5.33 -1.29
N MET A 85 7.16 -6.09 -0.49
CA MET A 85 6.22 -7.09 -1.01
C MET A 85 5.13 -6.46 -1.89
N TYR A 86 4.60 -5.29 -1.49
CA TYR A 86 3.65 -4.53 -2.29
C TYR A 86 4.25 -4.10 -3.65
N ILE A 87 5.50 -3.63 -3.65
CA ILE A 87 6.21 -3.26 -4.87
C ILE A 87 6.51 -4.47 -5.76
N GLU A 88 6.92 -5.61 -5.17
CA GLU A 88 7.14 -6.87 -5.90
C GLU A 88 5.85 -7.33 -6.58
N LYS A 89 4.73 -7.34 -5.87
CA LYS A 89 3.42 -7.66 -6.46
C LYS A 89 3.04 -6.71 -7.60
N LYS A 90 3.31 -5.42 -7.43
CA LYS A 90 3.08 -4.42 -8.49
C LYS A 90 3.93 -4.75 -9.72
N ILE A 91 5.19 -5.11 -9.54
CA ILE A 91 6.09 -5.55 -10.62
C ILE A 91 5.54 -6.79 -11.32
N ASP A 92 5.05 -7.79 -10.58
CA ASP A 92 4.43 -8.98 -11.17
C ASP A 92 3.24 -8.63 -12.05
N ASP A 93 2.39 -7.69 -11.62
CA ASP A 93 1.27 -7.24 -12.44
C ASP A 93 1.73 -6.64 -13.78
N TYR A 94 2.86 -5.93 -13.82
CA TYR A 94 3.47 -5.49 -15.08
C TYR A 94 4.04 -6.66 -15.90
N GLN A 95 4.70 -7.63 -15.27
CA GLN A 95 5.25 -8.79 -15.97
C GLN A 95 4.19 -9.61 -16.71
N TYR A 96 2.98 -9.70 -16.14
CA TYR A 96 1.87 -10.48 -16.68
C TYR A 96 0.82 -9.64 -17.43
N GLY A 97 1.10 -8.37 -17.74
CA GLY A 97 0.17 -7.52 -18.49
C GLY A 97 -1.14 -7.24 -17.75
N ARG A 98 -1.15 -7.32 -16.41
CA ARG A 98 -2.34 -7.14 -15.56
C ARG A 98 -2.55 -5.71 -15.09
N VAL A 99 -1.84 -4.75 -15.68
CA VAL A 99 -1.95 -3.33 -15.34
C VAL A 99 -2.99 -2.66 -16.21
N LEU A 100 -3.94 -1.95 -15.60
CA LEU A 100 -4.94 -1.17 -16.30
C LEU A 100 -4.43 0.22 -16.67
N ASP A 101 -4.95 0.78 -17.76
CA ASP A 101 -4.75 2.19 -18.11
C ASP A 101 -5.39 3.14 -17.09
N ALA A 102 -5.10 4.44 -17.21
CA ALA A 102 -5.65 5.45 -16.32
C ALA A 102 -7.18 5.54 -16.34
N SER A 103 -7.85 4.95 -17.34
CA SER A 103 -9.30 4.88 -17.42
C SER A 103 -9.89 3.63 -16.75
N GLU A 104 -9.03 2.71 -16.29
CA GLU A 104 -9.37 1.42 -15.70
C GLU A 104 -10.17 0.49 -16.63
N LYS A 105 -10.14 0.72 -17.95
CA LYS A 105 -10.96 -0.03 -18.92
C LYS A 105 -10.16 -1.03 -19.73
N ASN A 106 -8.90 -0.74 -20.02
CA ASN A 106 -8.07 -1.58 -20.87
C ASN A 106 -6.80 -1.95 -20.12
N TYR A 107 -6.34 -3.18 -20.35
CA TYR A 107 -5.02 -3.59 -19.93
C TYR A 107 -3.95 -2.96 -20.84
N ILE A 108 -2.87 -2.49 -20.23
CA ILE A 108 -1.68 -2.00 -20.91
C ILE A 108 -0.80 -3.21 -21.24
N ASP A 109 -0.39 -3.31 -22.50
CA ASP A 109 0.59 -4.30 -22.98
C ASP A 109 1.98 -3.98 -22.40
N THR A 110 2.23 -4.52 -21.22
CA THR A 110 3.43 -4.27 -20.42
C THR A 110 4.35 -5.49 -20.36
N ASP A 111 3.80 -6.68 -20.57
CA ASP A 111 4.51 -7.95 -20.62
C ASP A 111 5.50 -8.00 -21.79
N VAL A 112 5.14 -7.48 -22.97
CA VAL A 112 6.07 -7.39 -24.11
C VAL A 112 7.28 -6.52 -23.78
N ILE A 113 7.09 -5.45 -23.01
CA ILE A 113 8.17 -4.55 -22.60
C ILE A 113 9.08 -5.25 -21.57
N CYS A 114 8.49 -5.99 -20.63
CA CYS A 114 9.24 -6.78 -19.66
C CYS A 114 10.06 -7.89 -20.35
N GLN A 115 9.49 -8.59 -21.34
CA GLN A 115 10.18 -9.66 -22.08
C GLN A 115 11.34 -9.14 -22.94
N LYS A 116 11.20 -7.95 -23.54
CA LYS A 116 12.24 -7.37 -24.40
C LYS A 116 13.45 -6.86 -23.62
N ASN A 117 13.30 -6.52 -22.35
CA ASN A 117 14.37 -5.95 -21.55
C ASN A 117 14.52 -6.72 -20.23
N PRO A 118 15.57 -7.55 -20.07
CA PRO A 118 15.76 -8.36 -18.88
C PRO A 118 15.98 -7.54 -17.62
N LEU A 119 16.27 -6.24 -17.75
CA LEU A 119 16.44 -5.35 -16.60
C LEU A 119 15.12 -4.74 -16.12
N ASN A 120 14.04 -4.86 -16.89
CA ASN A 120 12.75 -4.25 -16.58
C ASN A 120 11.83 -5.21 -15.83
N CYS A 121 10.83 -4.65 -15.13
CA CYS A 121 9.87 -5.41 -14.34
C CYS A 121 10.59 -6.26 -13.30
N GLN A 122 11.50 -5.61 -12.56
CA GLN A 122 12.35 -6.24 -11.54
C GLN A 122 12.60 -5.29 -10.37
N LEU A 123 12.89 -5.90 -9.22
CA LEU A 123 13.29 -5.23 -8.01
C LEU A 123 14.78 -5.52 -7.75
N TYR A 124 15.52 -4.46 -7.42
CA TYR A 124 16.94 -4.54 -7.15
C TYR A 124 17.27 -3.96 -5.78
N GLN A 125 18.26 -4.56 -5.14
CA GLN A 125 18.89 -4.06 -3.94
C GLN A 125 20.29 -3.55 -4.30
N SER A 126 20.57 -2.29 -4.00
CA SER A 126 21.89 -1.69 -4.20
C SER A 126 22.70 -1.70 -2.90
N LYS A 127 24.03 -1.73 -3.01
CA LYS A 127 24.93 -1.55 -1.85
C LYS A 127 24.96 -0.11 -1.33
N LEU A 128 24.31 0.83 -2.02
CA LEU A 128 24.22 2.21 -1.58
C LEU A 128 23.41 2.36 -0.30
N THR A 129 23.85 3.29 0.54
CA THR A 129 23.19 3.67 1.79
C THR A 129 22.87 5.16 1.83
N LEU A 130 22.58 5.75 0.68
CA LEU A 130 22.40 7.20 0.52
C LEU A 130 21.00 7.63 0.96
N LYS A 131 20.94 8.77 1.65
CA LYS A 131 19.68 9.48 1.92
C LYS A 131 19.15 10.14 0.66
N LYS A 132 17.88 10.55 0.67
CA LYS A 132 17.22 11.13 -0.50
C LYS A 132 18.03 12.23 -1.20
N ASN A 133 18.46 13.26 -0.48
CA ASN A 133 19.17 14.40 -1.09
C ASN A 133 20.51 13.98 -1.70
N GLU A 134 21.27 13.14 -0.98
CA GLU A 134 22.55 12.60 -1.45
C GLU A 134 22.34 11.72 -2.69
N LEU A 135 21.25 10.94 -2.72
CA LEU A 135 20.89 10.10 -3.85
C LEU A 135 20.49 10.95 -5.06
N VAL A 136 19.75 12.05 -4.90
CA VAL A 136 19.46 12.99 -6.00
C VAL A 136 20.76 13.52 -6.61
N GLU A 137 21.65 14.10 -5.79
CA GLU A 137 22.95 14.61 -6.26
C GLU A 137 23.82 13.53 -6.91
N PHE A 138 23.72 12.30 -6.41
CA PHE A 138 24.42 11.15 -6.96
C PHE A 138 23.89 10.77 -8.35
N LEU A 139 22.56 10.77 -8.53
CA LEU A 139 21.86 10.40 -9.76
C LEU A 139 21.95 11.47 -10.85
N GLU A 140 22.20 12.74 -10.51
CA GLU A 140 22.43 13.82 -11.50
C GLU A 140 23.75 13.67 -12.27
N LYS A 141 24.65 12.79 -11.84
CA LYS A 141 25.93 12.51 -12.50
C LYS A 141 25.78 11.23 -13.33
N ASP A 142 25.69 11.35 -14.66
CA ASP A 142 25.40 10.24 -15.58
C ASP A 142 26.29 8.98 -15.35
N ASP A 143 27.60 9.15 -15.12
CA ASP A 143 28.56 8.04 -14.89
C ASP A 143 28.30 7.19 -13.63
N ASN A 144 27.47 7.69 -12.71
CA ASN A 144 27.21 7.05 -11.43
C ASN A 144 26.05 6.06 -11.50
N VAL A 145 25.14 6.23 -12.46
CA VAL A 145 23.94 5.39 -12.59
C VAL A 145 24.34 3.99 -13.01
N ASP A 146 25.15 3.86 -14.07
CA ASP A 146 25.61 2.56 -14.55
C ASP A 146 26.34 1.77 -13.42
N LYS A 147 27.09 2.47 -12.56
CA LYS A 147 27.76 1.88 -11.39
C LYS A 147 26.82 1.39 -10.29
N ILE A 148 25.66 2.04 -10.07
CA ILE A 148 24.66 1.55 -9.10
C ILE A 148 24.19 0.17 -9.50
N ILE A 149 23.94 -0.02 -10.79
CA ILE A 149 23.31 -1.21 -11.32
C ILE A 149 24.28 -2.36 -11.48
N GLU A 150 25.52 -2.09 -11.89
CA GLU A 150 26.58 -3.11 -11.88
C GLU A 150 26.79 -3.71 -10.49
N THR A 151 26.47 -2.96 -9.43
CA THR A 151 26.58 -3.40 -8.04
C THR A 151 25.24 -3.78 -7.41
N ALA A 152 24.12 -3.56 -8.12
CA ALA A 152 22.80 -3.93 -7.64
C ALA A 152 22.51 -5.39 -7.96
N ARG A 153 21.85 -6.05 -7.02
CA ARG A 153 21.45 -7.44 -7.16
C ARG A 153 19.95 -7.51 -7.27
N GLN A 154 19.46 -8.24 -8.28
CA GLN A 154 18.06 -8.64 -8.34
C GLN A 154 17.76 -9.55 -7.14
N PHE A 155 16.62 -9.34 -6.50
CA PHE A 155 16.16 -10.18 -5.41
C PHE A 155 14.65 -10.38 -5.46
N SER A 156 14.16 -11.35 -4.69
CA SER A 156 12.74 -11.54 -4.39
C SER A 156 12.52 -11.41 -2.89
N VAL A 157 11.48 -10.68 -2.49
CA VAL A 157 11.22 -10.34 -1.08
C VAL A 157 10.78 -11.59 -0.30
N GLU A 158 9.99 -12.47 -0.92
CA GLU A 158 9.58 -13.73 -0.30
C GLU A 158 10.75 -14.69 -0.08
N GLN A 159 11.76 -14.66 -0.95
CA GLN A 159 12.91 -15.57 -0.91
C GLN A 159 14.05 -15.07 -0.01
N GLU A 160 14.19 -13.76 0.15
CA GLU A 160 15.25 -13.14 0.94
C GLU A 160 14.66 -12.51 2.21
N TYR A 161 14.99 -13.07 3.38
CA TYR A 161 14.69 -12.42 4.65
C TYR A 161 15.56 -11.16 4.79
N MET A 162 14.94 -9.99 4.61
CA MET A 162 15.64 -8.71 4.52
C MET A 162 16.08 -8.21 5.91
N GLU A 163 17.20 -8.71 6.42
CA GLU A 163 17.79 -8.23 7.68
C GLU A 163 18.38 -6.81 7.56
N ASN A 164 18.71 -6.37 6.34
CA ASN A 164 19.36 -5.09 6.09
C ASN A 164 18.51 -4.15 5.21
N LEU A 165 17.42 -3.64 5.79
CA LEU A 165 16.53 -2.64 5.18
C LEU A 165 17.13 -1.21 5.15
N ASN A 166 18.44 -1.08 5.39
CA ASN A 166 19.21 0.17 5.36
C ASN A 166 20.01 0.31 4.05
N GLN A 167 19.41 -0.09 2.94
CA GLN A 167 19.98 0.01 1.61
C GLN A 167 19.02 0.70 0.64
N THR A 168 19.55 1.21 -0.46
CA THR A 168 18.73 1.77 -1.53
C THR A 168 18.12 0.65 -2.37
N TYR A 169 16.80 0.70 -2.55
CA TYR A 169 16.06 -0.22 -3.42
C TYR A 169 15.69 0.46 -4.73
N ILE A 170 15.60 -0.33 -5.80
CA ILE A 170 15.30 0.17 -7.14
C ILE A 170 14.20 -0.71 -7.72
N ALA A 171 13.05 -0.12 -8.01
CA ALA A 171 11.99 -0.77 -8.74
C ALA A 171 11.97 -0.26 -10.17
N ARG A 172 11.95 -1.19 -11.14
CA ARG A 172 11.74 -0.88 -12.55
C ARG A 172 10.50 -1.58 -13.04
N TYR A 173 9.60 -0.84 -13.67
CA TYR A 173 8.40 -1.40 -14.25
C TYR A 173 7.81 -0.41 -15.25
N HIS A 174 7.41 -0.90 -16.42
CA HIS A 174 7.03 -0.04 -17.56
C HIS A 174 8.05 1.10 -17.73
N ASN A 175 7.69 2.24 -18.34
CA ASN A 175 8.53 3.44 -18.56
C ASN A 175 9.01 4.19 -17.30
N ALA A 176 8.98 3.56 -16.12
CA ALA A 176 9.32 4.16 -14.85
C ALA A 176 10.44 3.38 -14.14
N GLN A 177 11.26 4.15 -13.44
CA GLN A 177 12.26 3.64 -12.53
C GLN A 177 12.21 4.47 -11.25
N GLU A 178 12.10 3.77 -10.13
CA GLU A 178 11.93 4.37 -8.82
C GLU A 178 13.05 3.93 -7.89
N PHE A 179 13.66 4.92 -7.25
CA PHE A 179 14.68 4.69 -6.23
C PHE A 179 14.10 5.00 -4.86
N PHE A 180 14.24 4.04 -3.94
CA PHE A 180 13.86 4.18 -2.55
C PHE A 180 15.14 4.34 -1.71
N PRO A 181 15.48 5.56 -1.26
CA PRO A 181 16.67 5.80 -0.44
C PRO A 181 16.53 5.16 0.94
N VAL A 182 17.61 5.14 1.74
CA VAL A 182 17.57 4.49 3.08
C VAL A 182 16.56 5.14 4.03
N ASP A 183 16.31 6.44 3.82
CA ASP A 183 15.35 7.27 4.53
C ASP A 183 14.03 7.43 3.74
N CYS A 184 13.73 6.52 2.80
CA CYS A 184 12.47 6.52 2.03
C CYS A 184 11.26 6.61 2.94
N CYS A 185 11.35 5.98 4.10
CA CYS A 185 10.17 5.48 4.77
C CYS A 185 10.14 5.97 6.22
N LYS A 186 9.01 6.55 6.63
CA LYS A 186 8.81 7.02 8.00
C LYS A 186 7.41 6.71 8.50
N ILE A 187 7.31 6.51 9.81
CA ILE A 187 6.03 6.44 10.52
C ILE A 187 5.73 7.81 11.11
N GLN A 188 4.55 8.34 10.80
CA GLN A 188 4.05 9.62 11.29
C GLN A 188 2.67 9.43 11.90
N LYS A 189 2.38 10.11 13.01
CA LYS A 189 1.04 10.08 13.60
C LYS A 189 0.04 10.74 12.64
N VAL A 190 -1.17 10.19 12.57
CA VAL A 190 -2.23 10.71 11.69
C VAL A 190 -2.50 12.20 11.96
N GLU A 191 -2.63 12.60 13.22
CA GLU A 191 -2.88 14.00 13.63
C GLU A 191 -1.78 14.93 13.12
N GLN A 192 -0.51 14.56 13.33
CA GLN A 192 0.64 15.33 12.85
C GLN A 192 0.68 15.44 11.33
N PHE A 193 0.20 14.43 10.61
CA PHE A 193 0.12 14.47 9.16
C PHE A 193 -0.98 15.43 8.69
N ILE A 194 -2.17 15.37 9.32
CA ILE A 194 -3.29 16.28 9.06
C ILE A 194 -2.85 17.73 9.29
N ASP A 195 -2.20 18.03 10.42
CA ASP A 195 -1.71 19.39 10.72
C ASP A 195 -0.72 19.87 9.65
N PHE A 196 0.22 19.00 9.26
CA PHE A 196 1.19 19.31 8.20
C PHE A 196 0.49 19.60 6.86
N THR A 197 -0.47 18.79 6.44
CA THR A 197 -1.14 18.98 5.14
C THR A 197 -2.08 20.18 5.14
N GLN A 198 -2.72 20.52 6.26
CA GLN A 198 -3.52 21.75 6.40
C GLN A 198 -2.66 23.01 6.28
N SER A 199 -1.38 22.96 6.69
CA SER A 199 -0.44 24.07 6.53
C SER A 199 0.04 24.29 5.08
N LYS A 200 -0.31 23.38 4.15
CA LYS A 200 0.09 23.47 2.73
C LYS A 200 -1.07 24.01 1.89
N ASP A 201 -0.79 25.02 1.09
CA ASP A 201 -1.74 25.51 0.09
C ASP A 201 -1.82 24.54 -1.10
N GLY A 202 -2.97 23.87 -1.24
CA GLY A 202 -3.25 23.01 -2.39
C GLY A 202 -4.58 22.28 -2.26
N LYS A 203 -5.48 22.46 -3.24
CA LYS A 203 -6.82 21.82 -3.26
C LYS A 203 -6.75 20.29 -3.08
N GLN A 204 -5.70 19.64 -3.57
CA GLN A 204 -5.50 18.20 -3.43
C GLN A 204 -5.16 17.79 -1.99
N PHE A 205 -4.30 18.55 -1.29
CA PHE A 205 -3.97 18.29 0.11
C PHE A 205 -5.19 18.51 1.01
N ILE A 206 -5.99 19.55 0.74
CA ILE A 206 -7.23 19.82 1.48
C ILE A 206 -8.21 18.64 1.35
N LEU A 207 -8.45 18.16 0.12
CA LEU A 207 -9.35 17.03 -0.12
C LEU A 207 -8.86 15.74 0.53
N LEU A 208 -7.57 15.45 0.41
CA LEU A 208 -6.95 14.29 1.06
C LEU A 208 -7.13 14.35 2.58
N THR A 209 -6.88 15.52 3.17
CA THR A 209 -6.99 15.75 4.61
C THR A 209 -8.42 15.56 5.11
N ASP A 210 -9.41 16.12 4.43
CA ASP A 210 -10.82 15.99 4.80
C ASP A 210 -11.28 14.52 4.74
N LYS A 211 -10.97 13.83 3.64
CA LYS A 211 -11.30 12.41 3.47
C LYS A 211 -10.63 11.54 4.53
N LEU A 212 -9.34 11.75 4.78
CA LEU A 212 -8.60 11.04 5.83
C LEU A 212 -9.19 11.33 7.21
N SER A 213 -9.51 12.58 7.53
CA SER A 213 -10.09 12.95 8.83
C SER A 213 -11.43 12.26 9.07
N LYS A 214 -12.29 12.22 8.04
CA LYS A 214 -13.58 11.51 8.10
C LYS A 214 -13.40 10.01 8.32
N LEU A 215 -12.49 9.40 7.57
CA LEU A 215 -12.16 7.98 7.71
C LEU A 215 -11.71 7.66 9.14
N MET A 216 -10.78 8.45 9.67
CA MET A 216 -10.19 8.23 11.00
C MET A 216 -11.16 8.46 12.15
N GLN A 217 -12.27 9.17 11.91
CA GLN A 217 -13.34 9.34 12.88
C GLN A 217 -14.31 8.17 12.95
N GLN A 218 -14.36 7.29 11.93
CA GLN A 218 -15.30 6.18 11.93
C GLN A 218 -14.99 5.21 13.08
N LYS A 219 -16.05 4.74 13.74
CA LYS A 219 -15.96 3.84 14.90
C LYS A 219 -15.16 2.57 14.58
N ILE A 220 -15.35 2.00 13.39
CA ILE A 220 -14.66 0.78 12.98
C ILE A 220 -13.14 0.99 12.87
N VAL A 221 -12.67 2.12 12.33
CA VAL A 221 -11.24 2.45 12.23
C VAL A 221 -10.61 2.56 13.61
N LYS A 222 -11.28 3.27 14.52
CA LYS A 222 -10.82 3.42 15.91
C LYS A 222 -10.77 2.08 16.64
N ASN A 223 -11.80 1.26 16.48
CA ASN A 223 -11.89 -0.04 17.11
C ASN A 223 -10.82 -1.02 16.62
N LEU A 224 -10.35 -0.87 15.38
CA LEU A 224 -9.27 -1.69 14.80
C LEU A 224 -7.87 -1.11 15.05
N GLY A 225 -7.75 0.02 15.77
CA GLY A 225 -6.46 0.64 16.05
C GLY A 225 -5.80 1.30 14.84
N LEU A 226 -6.54 1.56 13.76
CA LEU A 226 -6.00 2.03 12.47
C LEU A 226 -5.92 3.57 12.37
N ASN A 227 -6.27 4.28 13.44
CA ASN A 227 -6.33 5.73 13.50
C ASN A 227 -5.07 6.41 14.04
N HIS A 228 -4.02 5.65 14.32
CA HIS A 228 -2.86 6.15 15.07
C HIS A 228 -1.72 6.64 14.17
N ALA A 229 -1.39 5.89 13.13
CA ALA A 229 -0.18 6.13 12.35
C ALA A 229 -0.35 5.88 10.85
N LEU A 230 0.44 6.62 10.07
CA LEU A 230 0.63 6.45 8.65
C LEU A 230 2.06 6.02 8.38
N PHE A 231 2.22 5.16 7.39
CA PHE A 231 3.51 4.84 6.78
C PHE A 231 3.65 5.67 5.50
N LEU A 232 4.67 6.52 5.47
CA LEU A 232 4.92 7.49 4.40
C LEU A 232 6.17 7.09 3.65
N VAL A 233 6.06 6.99 2.33
CA VAL A 233 7.16 6.60 1.45
C VAL A 233 7.52 7.73 0.51
N ASN A 234 8.80 8.07 0.49
CA ASN A 234 9.47 8.92 -0.47
C ASN A 234 10.25 8.05 -1.44
N SER A 235 10.15 8.39 -2.72
CA SER A 235 10.99 7.84 -3.77
C SER A 235 11.48 8.94 -4.69
N ILE A 236 12.47 8.61 -5.50
CA ILE A 236 12.92 9.43 -6.63
C ILE A 236 12.49 8.68 -7.89
N ARG A 237 11.64 9.29 -8.72
CA ARG A 237 11.17 8.68 -9.95
C ARG A 237 11.90 9.28 -11.15
N THR A 238 12.36 8.42 -12.04
CA THR A 238 12.96 8.78 -13.32
C THR A 238 12.19 8.10 -14.44
N HIS A 239 11.98 8.80 -15.56
CA HIS A 239 11.38 8.20 -16.74
C HIS A 239 12.46 7.64 -17.66
N ILE A 240 12.22 6.43 -18.16
CA ILE A 240 13.14 5.70 -19.02
C ILE A 240 12.45 5.36 -20.34
N ASP A 241 13.17 5.52 -21.45
CA ASP A 241 12.74 5.03 -22.77
C ASP A 241 13.24 3.59 -22.94
N ILE A 242 12.34 2.63 -22.77
CA ILE A 242 12.70 1.21 -22.58
C ILE A 242 12.72 0.44 -23.86
N GLN A 243 12.07 0.94 -24.92
CA GLN A 243 11.95 0.16 -26.16
C GLN A 243 13.31 -0.14 -26.79
N ASN A 244 14.34 0.68 -26.52
CA ASN A 244 15.65 0.57 -27.15
C ASN A 244 16.86 0.68 -26.21
N THR A 245 16.67 0.70 -24.88
CA THR A 245 17.77 0.94 -23.94
C THR A 245 18.02 -0.27 -23.04
N PRO A 246 18.98 -1.15 -23.36
CA PRO A 246 19.41 -2.24 -22.48
C PRO A 246 20.26 -1.74 -21.31
N VAL A 247 20.23 -0.44 -21.04
CA VAL A 247 21.03 0.28 -20.04
C VAL A 247 20.10 1.15 -19.23
N PHE A 248 20.49 1.47 -18.01
CA PHE A 248 19.76 2.45 -17.21
C PHE A 248 20.06 3.84 -17.74
N ARG A 249 19.04 4.69 -17.91
CA ARG A 249 19.23 6.09 -18.32
C ARG A 249 18.39 6.96 -17.42
N ILE A 250 18.98 8.02 -16.89
CA ILE A 250 18.22 9.01 -16.15
C ILE A 250 17.87 10.13 -17.12
N ARG A 251 16.58 10.22 -17.45
CA ARG A 251 16.00 11.42 -18.03
C ARG A 251 14.90 11.91 -17.11
N ASN A 252 14.88 13.22 -16.89
CA ASN A 252 13.87 13.91 -16.12
C ASN A 252 13.72 13.31 -14.71
N ILE A 253 14.64 13.68 -13.80
CA ILE A 253 14.49 13.35 -12.39
C ILE A 253 13.25 14.11 -11.89
N TYR A 254 12.19 13.36 -11.60
CA TYR A 254 11.05 13.89 -10.89
C TYR A 254 11.29 13.62 -9.41
N ASP A 255 11.86 14.62 -8.73
CA ASP A 255 11.74 14.71 -7.28
C ASP A 255 10.30 15.07 -6.94
N SER A 256 9.41 14.11 -7.15
CA SER A 256 8.06 14.25 -6.69
C SER A 256 8.15 14.21 -5.16
N SER A 257 7.81 15.32 -4.52
CA SER A 257 7.47 15.37 -3.10
C SER A 257 6.18 14.59 -2.78
N VAL A 258 5.71 13.78 -3.73
CA VAL A 258 4.50 12.97 -3.64
C VAL A 258 4.87 11.72 -2.85
N TYR A 259 4.43 11.73 -1.60
CA TYR A 259 4.50 10.57 -0.74
C TYR A 259 3.51 9.50 -1.24
N GLU A 260 3.94 8.25 -1.36
CA GLU A 260 2.98 7.16 -1.24
C GLU A 260 2.61 7.03 0.24
N ILE A 261 1.31 7.03 0.54
CA ILE A 261 0.78 7.08 1.90
C ILE A 261 0.01 5.80 2.14
N PHE A 262 0.30 5.17 3.26
CA PHE A 262 -0.35 3.95 3.70
C PHE A 262 -0.88 4.12 5.13
N ILE A 263 -2.03 3.52 5.41
CA ILE A 263 -2.45 3.27 6.79
C ILE A 263 -1.57 2.16 7.33
N LEU A 264 -1.09 2.33 8.55
CA LEU A 264 -0.28 1.35 9.27
C LEU A 264 -1.10 0.75 10.40
N ASN A 265 -1.21 -0.58 10.46
CA ASN A 265 -1.81 -1.26 11.61
C ASN A 265 -0.78 -1.53 12.72
N ASN A 266 -1.27 -2.00 13.87
CA ASN A 266 -0.45 -2.33 15.03
C ASN A 266 0.54 -3.49 14.80
N CYS A 267 0.34 -4.28 13.74
CA CYS A 267 1.20 -5.41 13.38
C CYS A 267 2.27 -5.07 12.34
N GLY A 268 2.32 -3.83 11.84
CA GLY A 268 3.26 -3.40 10.80
C GLY A 268 2.79 -3.66 9.37
N ASP A 269 1.55 -4.09 9.17
CA ASP A 269 0.95 -4.23 7.85
C ASP A 269 0.53 -2.85 7.31
N ILE A 270 0.70 -2.65 6.00
CA ILE A 270 0.44 -1.37 5.35
C ILE A 270 -0.67 -1.49 4.29
N PHE A 271 -1.42 -0.40 4.14
CA PHE A 271 -2.62 -0.38 3.35
C PHE A 271 -2.70 0.91 2.51
N PRO A 272 -2.64 0.85 1.17
CA PRO A 272 -2.54 2.05 0.33
C PRO A 272 -3.75 2.96 0.51
N ILE A 273 -3.52 4.24 0.83
CA ILE A 273 -4.63 5.19 1.05
C ILE A 273 -5.40 5.49 -0.24
N SER A 274 -4.74 5.40 -1.39
CA SER A 274 -5.34 5.63 -2.71
C SER A 274 -6.51 4.68 -2.95
N ILE A 275 -6.38 3.41 -2.57
CA ILE A 275 -7.45 2.40 -2.68
C ILE A 275 -8.66 2.81 -1.83
N ILE A 276 -8.42 3.42 -0.66
CA ILE A 276 -9.46 3.83 0.27
C ILE A 276 -10.17 5.09 -0.22
N LEU A 277 -9.45 6.00 -0.89
CA LEU A 277 -9.95 7.34 -1.20
C LEU A 277 -10.42 7.57 -2.65
N ASN A 278 -10.02 6.74 -3.62
CA ASN A 278 -10.33 6.95 -5.05
C ASN A 278 -11.72 6.51 -5.50
N LYS A 279 -12.52 5.84 -4.68
CA LYS A 279 -13.92 5.58 -5.02
C LYS A 279 -14.78 6.69 -4.45
N ASN A 280 -15.64 7.28 -5.29
CA ASN A 280 -16.50 8.40 -4.90
C ASN A 280 -17.28 8.05 -3.62
N TRP A 281 -16.98 8.80 -2.55
CA TRP A 281 -17.76 8.89 -1.33
C TRP A 281 -18.81 9.98 -1.51
#